data_AF-A0A2E0Q675-F1
#
_entry.id   AF-A0A2E0Q675-F1
#
_cell.length_a   1.000
_cell.length_b   1.000
_cell.length_c   1.000
_cell.angle_alpha   90.00
_cell.angle_beta   90.00
_cell.angle_gamma   90.00
#
_symmetry.space_group_name_H-M   'P 1'
#
loop_
_entity.id
_entity.type
_entity.pdbx_description
1 polymer ?
#
loop_
_entity_poly.entity_id
_entity_poly.type
_entity_poly.pdbx_seq_one_letter_code
_entity_poly.pdbx_strand_id
1 'polypeptide(L)'
;MSETDPLLLASQLCSRLCHDMLSPVGALSNGLELLADEKDPQMRQRCFELLEQSARTSAAKLKYFRLAYGAAGGFGEQVSIDEPKAVIETLAADAKRVQLRWQVAAPTLSKSAAKVMLNLAHIGLDALVRGGTLDIGVEERDDVTEIVVRATGPKIAFDPTIGDALGGRLDPAELSGRTAPAHLLSLIAERSGGQIQTHAEGDALLLGATLPHVD
;
A
#
# COMPACT_ATOMS: atom_id res chain seq x y z
N MET A 1 15.65 -15.80 15.19
CA MET A 1 15.47 -14.52 14.47
C MET A 1 15.73 -13.40 15.46
N SER A 2 16.47 -12.36 15.10
CA SER A 2 16.69 -11.25 16.03
C SER A 2 15.35 -10.56 16.28
N GLU A 3 15.02 -10.35 17.54
CA GLU A 3 13.90 -9.52 17.95
C GLU A 3 13.98 -8.17 17.24
N THR A 4 12.92 -7.78 16.52
CA THR A 4 12.89 -6.49 15.83
C THR A 4 12.85 -5.39 16.88
N ASP A 5 13.77 -4.43 16.82
CA ASP A 5 13.71 -3.24 17.68
C ASP A 5 12.41 -2.45 17.38
N PRO A 6 11.44 -2.40 18.31
CA PRO A 6 10.16 -1.74 18.07
C PRO A 6 10.29 -0.24 17.87
N LEU A 7 11.30 0.40 18.51
CA LEU A 7 11.54 1.84 18.39
C LEU A 7 12.09 2.17 17.00
N LEU A 8 13.02 1.35 16.50
CA LEU A 8 13.54 1.51 15.15
C LEU A 8 12.44 1.30 14.11
N LEU A 9 11.64 0.24 14.22
CA LEU A 9 10.53 -0.02 13.30
C LEU A 9 9.51 1.14 13.31
N ALA A 10 9.10 1.61 14.49
CA ALA A 10 8.19 2.75 14.60
C ALA A 10 8.78 4.01 13.96
N SER A 11 10.07 4.29 14.19
CA SER A 11 10.76 5.44 13.60
C SER A 11 10.80 5.36 12.06
N GLN A 12 11.14 4.19 11.51
CA GLN A 12 11.19 4.00 10.05
C GLN A 12 9.81 4.08 9.39
N LEU A 13 8.77 3.55 10.05
CA LEU A 13 7.39 3.72 9.59
C LEU A 13 6.97 5.19 9.61
N CYS A 14 7.21 5.91 10.70
CA CYS A 14 6.92 7.35 10.78
C CYS A 14 7.67 8.15 9.71
N SER A 15 8.96 7.85 9.50
CA SER A 15 9.77 8.47 8.46
C SER A 15 9.16 8.25 7.07
N ARG A 16 8.72 7.02 6.78
CA ARG A 16 8.05 6.68 5.51
C ARG A 16 6.75 7.45 5.31
N LEU A 17 5.90 7.50 6.33
CA LEU A 17 4.62 8.23 6.28
C LEU A 17 4.85 9.72 6.02
N CYS A 18 5.79 10.34 6.74
CA CYS A 18 6.16 11.74 6.55
C CYS A 18 6.72 12.00 5.14
N HIS A 19 7.64 11.16 4.68
CA HIS A 19 8.21 11.24 3.32
C HIS A 19 7.11 11.21 2.25
N ASP A 20 6.19 10.26 2.35
CA ASP A 20 5.15 10.08 1.34
C ASP A 20 4.12 11.22 1.35
N MET A 21 3.90 11.88 2.48
CA MET A 21 3.02 13.05 2.58
C MET A 21 3.68 14.36 2.15
N LEU A 22 5.02 14.47 2.26
CA LEU A 22 5.72 15.73 2.05
C LEU A 22 5.50 16.28 0.63
N SER A 23 5.50 15.43 -0.38
CA SER A 23 5.31 15.83 -1.78
C SER A 23 3.92 16.40 -2.07
N PRO A 24 2.80 15.68 -1.83
CA PRO A 24 1.48 16.21 -2.15
C PRO A 24 1.07 17.38 -1.24
N VAL A 25 1.54 17.44 0.01
CA VAL A 25 1.30 18.58 0.89
C VAL A 25 2.13 19.79 0.46
N GLY A 26 3.39 19.60 0.07
CA GLY A 26 4.23 20.69 -0.46
C GLY A 26 3.66 21.28 -1.76
N ALA A 27 3.11 20.43 -2.64
CA ALA A 27 2.45 20.88 -3.86
C ALA A 27 1.21 21.78 -3.57
N LEU A 28 0.48 21.51 -2.47
CA LEU A 28 -0.61 22.39 -2.03
C LEU A 28 -0.10 23.77 -1.61
N SER A 29 0.94 23.82 -0.76
CA SER A 29 1.54 25.09 -0.32
C SER A 29 2.06 25.90 -1.51
N ASN A 30 2.81 25.26 -2.41
CA ASN A 30 3.33 25.92 -3.61
C ASN A 30 2.21 26.43 -4.53
N GLY A 31 1.12 25.66 -4.69
CA GLY A 31 -0.02 26.08 -5.49
C GLY A 31 -0.75 27.30 -4.91
N LEU A 32 -0.85 27.39 -3.58
CA LEU A 32 -1.44 28.56 -2.90
C LEU A 32 -0.55 29.80 -3.02
N GLU A 33 0.77 29.63 -2.91
CA GLU A 33 1.74 30.71 -3.12
C GLU A 33 1.66 31.27 -4.55
N LEU A 34 1.62 30.39 -5.56
CA LEU A 34 1.44 30.81 -6.95
C LEU A 34 0.11 31.55 -7.16
N LEU A 35 -0.98 31.08 -6.54
CA LEU A 35 -2.30 31.66 -6.69
C LEU A 35 -2.43 33.06 -6.06
N ALA A 36 -1.60 33.39 -5.06
CA ALA A 36 -1.66 34.64 -4.32
C ALA A 36 -1.36 35.85 -5.21
N ASP A 37 -0.34 35.74 -6.06
CA ASP A 37 0.12 36.83 -6.91
C ASP A 37 -0.28 36.67 -8.40
N GLU A 38 -0.82 35.51 -8.78
CA GLU A 38 -1.22 35.24 -10.17
C GLU A 38 -2.54 35.94 -10.55
N LYS A 39 -2.51 36.70 -11.65
CA LYS A 39 -3.64 37.49 -12.17
C LYS A 39 -4.19 36.95 -13.49
N ASP A 40 -3.41 36.14 -14.21
CA ASP A 40 -3.84 35.54 -15.46
C ASP A 40 -4.92 34.47 -15.20
N PRO A 41 -6.14 34.58 -15.76
CA PRO A 41 -7.21 33.64 -15.50
C PRO A 41 -6.89 32.18 -15.86
N GLN A 42 -6.11 31.94 -16.92
CA GLN A 42 -5.77 30.59 -17.34
C GLN A 42 -4.75 29.95 -16.39
N MET A 43 -3.75 30.72 -15.95
CA MET A 43 -2.76 30.25 -14.97
C MET A 43 -3.39 29.99 -13.59
N ARG A 44 -4.33 30.84 -13.16
CA ARG A 44 -5.12 30.59 -11.94
C ARG A 44 -5.91 29.28 -12.02
N GLN A 45 -6.55 29.01 -13.17
CA GLN A 45 -7.28 27.76 -13.37
C GLN A 45 -6.36 26.53 -13.26
N ARG A 46 -5.16 26.59 -13.85
CA ARG A 46 -4.15 25.53 -13.71
C ARG A 46 -3.68 25.35 -12.26
N CYS A 47 -3.56 26.43 -11.49
CA CYS A 47 -3.24 26.35 -10.06
C CYS A 47 -4.36 25.64 -9.28
N PHE A 48 -5.63 25.93 -9.57
CA PHE A 48 -6.75 25.21 -8.96
C PHE A 48 -6.74 23.72 -9.30
N GLU A 49 -6.48 23.35 -10.55
CA GLU A 49 -6.35 21.94 -10.95
C GLU A 49 -5.20 21.23 -10.21
N LEU A 50 -4.06 21.90 -10.05
CA LEU A 50 -2.93 21.39 -9.28
C LEU A 50 -3.28 21.21 -7.79
N LEU A 51 -3.97 22.19 -7.20
CA LEU A 51 -4.42 22.15 -5.81
C LEU A 51 -5.42 21.01 -5.59
N GLU A 52 -6.40 20.86 -6.47
CA GLU A 52 -7.39 19.79 -6.41
C GLU A 52 -6.73 18.40 -6.51
N GLN A 53 -5.83 18.23 -7.48
CA GLN A 53 -5.07 16.99 -7.63
C GLN A 53 -4.24 16.67 -6.38
N SER A 54 -3.56 17.68 -5.81
CA SER A 54 -2.70 17.51 -4.64
C SER A 54 -3.52 17.22 -3.37
N ALA A 55 -4.69 17.83 -3.22
CA ALA A 55 -5.63 17.55 -2.14
C ALA A 55 -6.18 16.13 -2.22
N ARG A 56 -6.61 15.70 -3.43
CA ARG A 56 -7.08 14.34 -3.67
C ARG A 56 -6.00 13.30 -3.36
N THR A 57 -4.78 13.53 -3.85
CA THR A 57 -3.62 12.64 -3.59
C THR A 57 -3.30 12.56 -2.09
N SER A 58 -3.32 13.70 -1.39
CA SER A 58 -3.10 13.75 0.06
C SER A 58 -4.16 12.96 0.84
N ALA A 59 -5.44 13.16 0.52
CA ALA A 59 -6.55 12.46 1.15
C ALA A 59 -6.50 10.95 0.89
N ALA A 60 -6.17 10.55 -0.34
CA ALA A 60 -6.00 9.15 -0.72
C ALA A 60 -4.89 8.47 0.10
N LYS A 61 -3.71 9.11 0.22
CA LYS A 61 -2.60 8.61 1.03
C LYS A 61 -2.97 8.49 2.51
N LEU A 62 -3.63 9.50 3.08
CA LEU A 62 -4.07 9.43 4.47
C LEU A 62 -5.08 8.29 4.71
N LYS A 63 -6.03 8.09 3.79
CA LYS A 63 -6.98 6.97 3.87
C LYS A 63 -6.26 5.63 3.78
N TYR A 64 -5.29 5.51 2.88
CA TYR A 64 -4.41 4.34 2.78
C TYR A 64 -3.66 4.09 4.09
N PHE A 65 -2.93 5.07 4.63
CA PHE A 65 -2.16 4.91 5.86
C PHE A 65 -3.03 4.50 7.06
N ARG A 66 -4.21 5.09 7.17
CA ARG A 66 -5.18 4.76 8.22
C ARG A 66 -5.59 3.30 8.19
N LEU A 67 -5.83 2.73 6.99
CA LEU A 67 -6.24 1.32 6.85
C LEU A 67 -5.04 0.35 6.87
N ALA A 68 -3.96 0.70 6.17
CA ALA A 68 -2.78 -0.15 5.98
C ALA A 68 -1.90 -0.27 7.24
N TYR A 69 -1.82 0.80 8.05
CA TYR A 69 -0.88 0.87 9.18
C TYR A 69 -1.54 1.25 10.52
N GLY A 70 -2.73 1.86 10.51
CA GLY A 70 -3.40 2.34 11.72
C GLY A 70 -3.68 1.25 12.78
N ALA A 71 -3.56 1.63 14.06
CA ALA A 71 -3.71 0.72 15.20
C ALA A 71 -5.17 0.55 15.70
N ALA A 72 -6.02 1.57 15.59
CA ALA A 72 -7.39 1.59 16.12
C ALA A 72 -8.14 2.81 15.52
N GLY A 73 -9.46 2.95 15.52
CA GLY A 73 -10.54 2.25 16.21
C GLY A 73 -11.87 2.86 15.76
N GLY A 74 -12.47 2.28 14.73
CA GLY A 74 -13.78 2.69 14.18
C GLY A 74 -14.48 1.55 13.44
N PHE A 75 -13.71 0.58 12.95
CA PHE A 75 -14.19 -0.70 12.44
C PHE A 75 -13.97 -1.76 13.51
N GLY A 76 -14.92 -2.68 13.68
CA GLY A 76 -14.78 -3.83 14.57
C GLY A 76 -13.59 -4.71 14.19
N GLU A 77 -13.54 -5.97 14.62
CA GLU A 77 -12.46 -6.87 14.17
C GLU A 77 -12.46 -7.08 12.65
N GLN A 78 -13.63 -6.88 12.03
CA GLN A 78 -13.87 -6.95 10.60
C GLN A 78 -13.90 -5.56 9.95
N VAL A 79 -13.38 -5.49 8.73
CA VAL A 79 -13.34 -4.31 7.85
C VAL A 79 -14.22 -4.60 6.64
N SER A 80 -15.14 -3.68 6.30
CA SER A 80 -15.92 -3.79 5.06
C SER A 80 -14.99 -3.78 3.85
N ILE A 81 -15.19 -4.71 2.92
CA ILE A 81 -14.34 -4.83 1.73
C ILE A 81 -14.38 -3.59 0.82
N ASP A 82 -15.46 -2.81 0.90
CA ASP A 82 -15.64 -1.58 0.14
C ASP A 82 -14.57 -0.53 0.46
N GLU A 83 -14.08 -0.50 1.70
CA GLU A 83 -13.09 0.48 2.14
C GLU A 83 -11.70 0.24 1.53
N PRO A 84 -11.10 -0.95 1.66
CA PRO A 84 -9.87 -1.30 0.97
C PRO A 84 -10.01 -1.18 -0.56
N LYS A 85 -11.13 -1.65 -1.12
CA LYS A 85 -11.37 -1.57 -2.57
C LYS A 85 -11.32 -0.12 -3.07
N ALA A 86 -12.06 0.79 -2.44
CA ALA A 86 -12.06 2.20 -2.81
C ALA A 86 -10.68 2.86 -2.68
N VAL A 87 -9.88 2.45 -1.67
CA VAL A 87 -8.50 2.93 -1.53
C VAL A 87 -7.63 2.44 -2.67
N ILE A 88 -7.70 1.14 -3.00
CA ILE A 88 -6.90 0.54 -4.08
C ILE A 88 -7.30 1.12 -5.45
N GLU A 89 -8.59 1.34 -5.69
CA GLU A 89 -9.09 1.99 -6.90
C GLU A 89 -8.52 3.41 -7.03
N THR A 90 -8.47 4.17 -5.93
CA THR A 90 -7.87 5.52 -5.93
C THR A 90 -6.38 5.47 -6.23
N LEU A 91 -5.63 4.56 -5.59
CA LEU A 91 -4.20 4.39 -5.84
C LEU A 91 -3.92 3.94 -7.29
N ALA A 92 -4.75 3.04 -7.83
CA ALA A 92 -4.65 2.56 -9.20
C ALA A 92 -4.98 3.65 -10.23
N ALA A 93 -5.93 4.54 -9.93
CA ALA A 93 -6.27 5.68 -10.79
C ALA A 93 -5.14 6.72 -10.86
N ASP A 94 -4.41 6.92 -9.76
CA ASP A 94 -3.20 7.77 -9.75
C ASP A 94 -1.99 7.06 -10.40
N ALA A 95 -2.00 5.72 -10.47
CA ALA A 95 -0.99 4.94 -11.21
C ALA A 95 -1.20 5.02 -12.73
N LYS A 96 -0.11 5.23 -13.48
CA LYS A 96 -0.19 5.42 -14.93
C LYS A 96 -0.54 4.11 -15.64
N ARG A 97 -1.73 4.05 -16.26
CA ARG A 97 -2.15 2.98 -17.20
C ARG A 97 -2.21 1.59 -16.54
N VAL A 98 -2.78 1.50 -15.33
CA VAL A 98 -3.03 0.22 -14.66
C VAL A 98 -4.51 -0.14 -14.74
N GLN A 99 -4.81 -1.36 -15.19
CA GLN A 99 -6.13 -1.97 -15.08
C GLN A 99 -6.24 -2.75 -13.76
N LEU A 100 -7.19 -2.40 -12.90
CA LEU A 100 -7.50 -3.17 -11.70
C LEU A 100 -8.49 -4.29 -12.03
N ARG A 101 -8.22 -5.50 -11.55
CA ARG A 101 -9.14 -6.65 -11.59
C ARG A 101 -9.34 -7.19 -10.18
N TRP A 102 -10.61 -7.34 -9.81
CA TRP A 102 -11.01 -7.60 -8.43
C TRP A 102 -11.74 -8.93 -8.33
N GLN A 103 -11.19 -9.86 -7.57
CA GLN A 103 -11.69 -11.23 -7.34
C GLN A 103 -11.80 -11.51 -5.84
N VAL A 104 -12.47 -10.61 -5.11
CA VAL A 104 -12.78 -10.79 -3.69
C VAL A 104 -14.29 -10.88 -3.53
N ALA A 105 -14.79 -12.04 -3.10
CA ALA A 105 -16.21 -12.28 -2.85
C ALA A 105 -16.63 -11.97 -1.41
N ALA A 106 -15.69 -12.05 -0.46
CA ALA A 106 -15.94 -11.81 0.96
C ALA A 106 -16.43 -10.36 1.20
N PRO A 107 -17.53 -10.15 1.95
CA PRO A 107 -18.06 -8.80 2.23
C PRO A 107 -17.22 -8.04 3.26
N THR A 108 -16.47 -8.77 4.08
CA THR A 108 -15.60 -8.22 5.11
C THR A 108 -14.32 -9.03 5.20
N LEU A 109 -13.25 -8.43 5.71
CA LEU A 109 -11.99 -9.12 6.02
C LEU A 109 -11.54 -8.76 7.44
N SER A 110 -10.75 -9.64 8.04
CA SER A 110 -10.05 -9.31 9.28
C SER A 110 -9.12 -8.11 9.07
N LYS A 111 -8.85 -7.36 10.15
CA LYS A 111 -7.89 -6.23 10.08
C LYS A 111 -6.53 -6.64 9.52
N SER A 112 -6.01 -7.81 9.92
CA SER A 112 -4.73 -8.31 9.43
C SER A 112 -4.80 -8.59 7.92
N ALA A 113 -5.85 -9.27 7.45
CA ALA A 113 -6.03 -9.55 6.03
C ALA A 113 -6.19 -8.27 5.19
N ALA A 114 -6.98 -7.30 5.67
CA ALA A 114 -7.14 -6.01 5.00
C ALA A 114 -5.79 -5.24 4.90
N LYS A 115 -4.99 -5.23 5.97
CA LYS A 115 -3.65 -4.59 5.97
C LYS A 115 -2.70 -5.26 4.99
N VAL A 116 -2.64 -6.59 4.99
CA VAL A 116 -1.80 -7.36 4.07
C VAL A 116 -2.23 -7.10 2.63
N MET A 117 -3.52 -7.26 2.30
CA MET A 117 -4.05 -7.01 0.96
C MET A 117 -3.72 -5.59 0.46
N LEU A 118 -3.96 -4.56 1.29
CA LEU A 118 -3.69 -3.17 0.92
C LEU A 118 -2.23 -2.92 0.58
N ASN A 119 -1.31 -3.45 1.40
CA ASN A 119 0.11 -3.25 1.18
C ASN A 119 0.62 -4.08 -0.01
N LEU A 120 0.16 -5.32 -0.18
CA LEU A 120 0.51 -6.13 -1.36
C LEU A 120 0.01 -5.46 -2.65
N ALA A 121 -1.20 -4.89 -2.64
CA ALA A 121 -1.74 -4.12 -3.75
C ALA A 121 -0.86 -2.89 -4.06
N HIS A 122 -0.46 -2.13 -3.04
CA HIS A 122 0.43 -0.98 -3.20
C HIS A 122 1.80 -1.37 -3.78
N ILE A 123 2.41 -2.46 -3.29
CA ILE A 123 3.69 -2.98 -3.80
C ILE A 123 3.54 -3.42 -5.26
N GLY A 124 2.42 -4.08 -5.60
CA GLY A 124 2.10 -4.46 -6.97
C GLY A 124 1.94 -3.25 -7.90
N LEU A 125 1.28 -2.18 -7.43
CA LEU A 125 1.16 -0.92 -8.19
C LEU A 125 2.53 -0.26 -8.42
N ASP A 126 3.37 -0.18 -7.38
CA ASP A 126 4.72 0.38 -7.48
C ASP A 126 5.59 -0.40 -8.48
N ALA A 127 5.38 -1.71 -8.60
CA ALA A 127 6.11 -2.56 -9.54
C ALA A 127 5.72 -2.32 -11.02
N LEU A 128 4.52 -1.78 -11.29
CA LEU A 128 3.98 -1.52 -12.63
C LEU A 128 4.41 -0.17 -13.20
N VAL A 129 5.73 0.07 -13.26
CA VAL A 129 6.33 1.35 -13.69
C VAL A 129 5.99 1.77 -15.13
N ARG A 130 5.48 0.85 -15.96
CA ARG A 130 5.03 1.11 -17.34
C ARG A 130 3.55 0.80 -17.57
N GLY A 131 2.75 0.71 -16.49
CA GLY A 131 1.37 0.26 -16.54
C GLY A 131 1.25 -1.25 -16.69
N GLY A 132 0.03 -1.74 -16.84
CA GLY A 132 -0.29 -3.17 -16.91
C GLY A 132 -1.60 -3.52 -16.23
N THR A 133 -1.65 -4.68 -15.60
CA THR A 133 -2.81 -5.18 -14.86
C THR A 133 -2.41 -5.53 -13.44
N LEU A 134 -3.27 -5.17 -12.49
CA LEU A 134 -3.20 -5.63 -11.10
C LEU A 134 -4.43 -6.49 -10.82
N ASP A 135 -4.23 -7.80 -10.68
CA ASP A 135 -5.25 -8.74 -10.22
C ASP A 135 -5.14 -8.90 -8.70
N ILE A 136 -6.27 -8.80 -8.00
CA ILE A 136 -6.36 -9.00 -6.54
C ILE A 136 -7.41 -10.07 -6.26
N GLY A 137 -7.00 -11.12 -5.57
CA GLY A 137 -7.87 -12.20 -5.11
C GLY A 137 -7.74 -12.43 -3.61
N VAL A 138 -8.86 -12.74 -2.97
CA VAL A 138 -8.89 -13.18 -1.57
C VAL A 138 -9.91 -14.31 -1.45
N GLU A 139 -9.49 -15.43 -0.86
CA GLU A 139 -10.34 -16.54 -0.47
C GLU A 139 -10.31 -16.70 1.05
N GLU A 140 -11.47 -16.63 1.70
CA GLU A 140 -11.63 -17.01 3.10
C GLU A 140 -12.12 -18.46 3.17
N ARG A 141 -11.36 -19.30 3.87
CA ARG A 141 -11.70 -20.66 4.26
C ARG A 141 -11.95 -20.68 5.77
N ASP A 142 -12.46 -21.77 6.31
CA ASP A 142 -12.81 -21.85 7.73
C ASP A 142 -11.60 -21.57 8.65
N ASP A 143 -10.40 -22.02 8.26
CA ASP A 143 -9.17 -21.99 9.05
C ASP A 143 -8.13 -20.97 8.55
N VAL A 144 -8.34 -20.36 7.38
CA VAL A 144 -7.31 -19.54 6.74
C VAL A 144 -7.88 -18.51 5.76
N THR A 145 -7.25 -17.33 5.73
CA THR A 145 -7.43 -16.36 4.64
C THR A 145 -6.23 -16.44 3.69
N GLU A 146 -6.50 -16.66 2.40
CA GLU A 146 -5.49 -16.65 1.33
C GLU A 146 -5.65 -15.38 0.49
N ILE A 147 -4.55 -14.65 0.29
CA ILE A 147 -4.51 -13.38 -0.44
C ILE A 147 -3.51 -13.52 -1.57
N VAL A 148 -3.90 -13.13 -2.79
CA VAL A 148 -3.01 -13.08 -3.95
C VAL A 148 -3.13 -11.74 -4.64
N VAL A 149 -1.99 -11.09 -4.88
CA VAL A 149 -1.86 -9.93 -5.75
C VAL A 149 -0.92 -10.28 -6.88
N ARG A 150 -1.39 -10.13 -8.11
CA ARG A 150 -0.59 -10.33 -9.33
C ARG A 150 -0.48 -9.03 -10.09
N ALA A 151 0.73 -8.51 -10.21
CA ALA A 151 1.04 -7.42 -11.12
C ALA A 151 1.63 -7.99 -12.41
N THR A 152 1.03 -7.70 -13.56
CA THR A 152 1.53 -8.11 -14.89
C THR A 152 1.68 -6.90 -15.79
N GLY A 153 2.82 -6.73 -16.45
CA GLY A 153 3.02 -5.60 -17.36
C GLY A 153 4.33 -5.63 -18.13
N PRO A 154 4.54 -4.69 -19.07
CA PRO A 154 5.68 -4.72 -19.99
C PRO A 154 7.06 -4.63 -19.32
N LYS A 155 7.09 -4.18 -18.06
CA LYS A 155 8.28 -4.15 -17.22
C LYS A 155 7.83 -4.17 -15.76
N ILE A 156 8.26 -5.20 -15.03
CA ILE A 156 8.15 -5.29 -13.58
C ILE A 156 9.42 -4.71 -12.95
N ALA A 157 9.25 -3.75 -12.05
CA ALA A 157 10.33 -3.20 -11.25
C ALA A 157 10.11 -3.58 -9.78
N PHE A 158 10.65 -4.72 -9.37
CA PHE A 158 10.54 -5.22 -8.00
C PHE A 158 11.92 -5.26 -7.33
N ASP A 159 11.98 -4.76 -6.10
CA ASP A 159 13.19 -4.70 -5.30
C ASP A 159 13.29 -5.96 -4.44
N PRO A 160 14.33 -6.80 -4.61
CA PRO A 160 14.48 -8.04 -3.85
C PRO A 160 14.47 -7.84 -2.33
N THR A 161 14.99 -6.71 -1.83
CA THR A 161 15.01 -6.40 -0.39
C THR A 161 13.59 -6.27 0.20
N ILE A 162 12.63 -5.82 -0.60
CA ILE A 162 11.21 -5.81 -0.21
C ILE A 162 10.66 -7.24 -0.14
N GLY A 163 11.05 -8.10 -1.08
CA GLY A 163 10.70 -9.53 -1.06
C GLY A 163 11.27 -10.26 0.16
N ASP A 164 12.50 -9.95 0.55
CA ASP A 164 13.11 -10.50 1.77
C ASP A 164 12.44 -9.96 3.04
N ALA A 165 12.08 -8.68 3.08
CA ALA A 165 11.27 -8.12 4.18
C ALA A 165 9.90 -8.77 4.33
N LEU A 166 9.16 -8.94 3.23
CA LEU A 166 7.87 -9.64 3.23
C LEU A 166 8.02 -11.09 3.68
N GLY A 167 9.10 -11.76 3.25
CA GLY A 167 9.38 -13.15 3.60
C GLY A 167 10.00 -13.36 4.99
N GLY A 168 10.15 -12.32 5.82
CA GLY A 168 10.73 -12.43 7.15
C GLY A 168 12.24 -12.71 7.17
N ARG A 169 12.95 -12.35 6.09
CA ARG A 169 14.39 -12.60 5.89
C ARG A 169 15.25 -11.33 5.82
N LEU A 170 14.67 -10.17 6.12
CA LEU A 170 15.39 -8.89 6.08
C LEU A 170 16.54 -8.87 7.08
N ASP A 171 17.72 -8.41 6.64
CA ASP A 171 18.81 -8.05 7.54
C ASP A 171 18.36 -6.86 8.42
N PRO A 172 18.44 -6.92 9.75
CA PRO A 172 18.12 -5.78 10.62
C PRO A 172 18.80 -4.46 10.22
N ALA A 173 20.00 -4.51 9.62
CA ALA A 173 20.71 -3.32 9.12
C ALA A 173 20.04 -2.68 7.88
N GLU A 174 19.20 -3.42 7.16
CA GLU A 174 18.44 -2.97 6.00
C GLU A 174 17.04 -2.44 6.36
N LEU A 175 16.68 -2.43 7.64
CA LEU A 175 15.44 -1.82 8.12
C LEU A 175 15.48 -0.30 7.91
N SER A 176 14.67 0.17 6.97
CA SER A 176 14.58 1.57 6.55
C SER A 176 13.13 1.95 6.27
N GLY A 177 12.83 3.23 6.07
CA GLY A 177 11.48 3.65 5.69
C GLY A 177 10.96 2.98 4.41
N ARG A 178 11.86 2.49 3.54
CA ARG A 178 11.48 1.73 2.34
C ARG A 178 11.03 0.30 2.68
N THR A 179 11.76 -0.41 3.54
CA THR A 179 11.53 -1.84 3.87
C THR A 179 10.60 -2.04 5.07
N ALA A 180 10.45 -1.03 5.93
CA ALA A 180 9.65 -1.10 7.16
C ALA A 180 8.18 -1.51 6.94
N PRO A 181 7.45 -1.02 5.90
CA PRO A 181 6.11 -1.53 5.61
C PRO A 181 6.05 -3.04 5.33
N ALA A 182 6.99 -3.53 4.52
CA ALA A 182 7.08 -4.96 4.19
C ALA A 182 7.45 -5.81 5.42
N HIS A 183 8.37 -5.30 6.25
CA HIS A 183 8.73 -5.93 7.52
C HIS A 183 7.57 -5.96 8.52
N LEU A 184 6.77 -4.89 8.59
CA LEU A 184 5.54 -4.89 9.40
C LEU A 184 4.56 -5.98 8.94
N LEU A 185 4.42 -6.21 7.63
CA LEU A 185 3.54 -7.27 7.13
C LEU A 185 4.02 -8.67 7.49
N SER A 186 5.33 -8.93 7.44
CA SER A 186 5.88 -10.23 7.83
C SER A 186 5.61 -10.52 9.30
N LEU A 187 5.75 -9.52 10.18
CA LEU A 187 5.38 -9.62 11.60
C LEU A 187 3.87 -9.85 11.81
N ILE A 188 3.01 -9.21 11.01
CA ILE A 188 1.55 -9.45 11.05
C ILE A 188 1.23 -10.90 10.65
N ALA A 189 1.83 -11.38 9.56
CA ALA A 189 1.63 -12.74 9.09
C ALA A 189 2.14 -13.77 10.12
N GLU A 190 3.35 -13.57 10.64
CA GLU A 190 3.95 -14.42 11.68
C GLU A 190 3.07 -14.51 12.93
N ARG A 191 2.52 -13.37 13.40
CA ARG A 191 1.63 -13.34 14.56
C ARG A 191 0.35 -14.17 14.35
N SER A 192 -0.10 -14.31 13.10
CA SER A 192 -1.23 -15.17 12.72
C SER A 192 -0.81 -16.63 12.45
N GLY A 193 0.46 -16.99 12.61
CA GLY A 193 1.00 -18.31 12.21
C GLY A 193 1.11 -18.48 10.69
N GLY A 194 1.01 -17.38 9.94
CA GLY A 194 1.00 -17.31 8.50
C GLY A 194 2.35 -16.93 7.89
N GLN A 195 2.34 -16.69 6.58
CA GLN A 195 3.53 -16.28 5.82
C GLN A 195 3.16 -15.45 4.60
N ILE A 196 4.14 -14.72 4.07
CA ILE A 196 4.06 -13.99 2.81
C ILE A 196 5.18 -14.46 1.88
N GLN A 197 4.83 -14.69 0.62
CA GLN A 197 5.74 -15.14 -0.42
C GLN A 197 5.68 -14.21 -1.62
N THR A 198 6.81 -14.09 -2.31
CA THR A 198 6.93 -13.25 -3.51
C THR A 198 7.66 -14.00 -4.60
N HIS A 199 7.18 -13.90 -5.83
CA HIS A 199 7.85 -14.46 -7.00
C HIS A 199 7.80 -13.45 -8.14
N ALA A 200 8.96 -13.01 -8.63
CA ALA A 200 9.07 -12.11 -9.76
C ALA A 200 9.72 -12.84 -10.92
N GLU A 201 9.02 -12.98 -12.04
CA GLU A 201 9.52 -13.68 -13.21
C GLU A 201 8.97 -13.04 -14.49
N GLY A 202 9.87 -12.72 -15.42
CA GLY A 202 9.52 -12.14 -16.71
C GLY A 202 8.74 -10.82 -16.57
N ASP A 203 7.47 -10.86 -16.99
CA ASP A 203 6.54 -9.73 -17.01
C ASP A 203 5.55 -9.73 -15.84
N ALA A 204 5.74 -10.60 -14.84
CA ALA A 204 4.84 -10.75 -13.70
C ALA A 204 5.55 -10.71 -12.34
N LEU A 205 4.86 -10.11 -11.37
CA LEU A 205 5.14 -10.20 -9.94
C LEU A 205 3.92 -10.83 -9.26
N LEU A 206 4.15 -11.92 -8.54
CA LEU A 206 3.19 -12.59 -7.67
C LEU A 206 3.55 -12.29 -6.21
N LEU A 207 2.56 -11.83 -5.46
CA LEU A 207 2.62 -11.60 -4.02
C LEU A 207 1.51 -12.43 -3.39
N GLY A 208 1.86 -13.42 -2.58
CA GLY A 208 0.91 -14.31 -1.92
C GLY A 208 1.03 -14.20 -0.40
N ALA A 209 -0.08 -14.28 0.31
CA ALA A 209 -0.10 -14.39 1.76
C ALA A 209 -1.12 -15.43 2.22
N THR A 210 -0.75 -16.14 3.28
CA THR A 210 -1.60 -17.10 3.97
C THR A 210 -1.68 -16.67 5.42
N LEU A 211 -2.89 -16.40 5.92
CA LEU A 211 -3.15 -15.92 7.27
C LEU A 211 -4.12 -16.88 7.97
N PRO A 212 -3.61 -17.84 8.76
CA PRO A 212 -4.45 -18.71 9.56
C PRO A 212 -5.35 -17.92 10.51
N HIS A 213 -6.58 -18.42 10.70
CA HIS A 213 -7.47 -17.94 11.74
C HIS A 213 -6.96 -18.51 13.06
N VAL A 214 -6.59 -17.64 13.99
CA VAL A 214 -6.15 -18.07 15.32
C VAL A 214 -7.40 -18.33 16.14
N ASP A 215 -7.56 -19.56 16.65
CA ASP A 215 -8.60 -19.94 17.62
C ASP A 215 -8.49 -19.16 18.94
#